data_AF-A0A2V9WM40-F1
#
_entry.id   AF-A0A2V9WM40-F1
#
_cell.length_a   1.000
_cell.length_b   1.000
_cell.length_c   1.000
_cell.angle_alpha   90.00
_cell.angle_beta   90.00
_cell.angle_gamma   90.00
#
_symmetry.space_group_name_H-M   'P 1'
#
loop_
_entity.id
_entity.type
_entity.pdbx_description
1 polymer ?
#
loop_
_entity_poly.entity_id
_entity_poly.type
_entity_poly.pdbx_seq_one_letter_code
_entity_poly.pdbx_strand_id
1 'polypeptide(L)' 'MGAPVFDENGAAVAAISVAGTKNEIGMDRVPILARQMMRTAQQISSRMGYIGQNLGVA' A
#
# COMPACT_ATOMS: atom_id res chain seq x y z
N MET A 1 10.13 2.49 -1.59
CA MET A 1 9.19 1.43 -1.15
C MET A 1 7.91 1.57 -1.96
N GLY A 2 7.22 0.47 -2.29
CA GLY A 2 5.99 0.52 -3.09
C GLY A 2 4.86 -0.34 -2.53
N ALA A 3 3.61 0.00 -2.84
CA ALA A 3 2.41 -0.78 -2.54
C ALA A 3 1.53 -0.92 -3.79
N PRO A 4 0.98 -2.12 -4.07
CA PRO A 4 0.17 -2.37 -5.24
C PRO A 4 -1.24 -1.77 -5.10
N VAL A 5 -1.80 -1.34 -6.22
CA VAL A 5 -3.19 -0.91 -6.37
C VAL A 5 -3.92 -1.96 -7.22
N PHE A 6 -5.06 -2.42 -6.72
CA PHE A 6 -5.87 -3.45 -7.35
C PHE A 6 -7.13 -2.86 -7.99
N ASP A 7 -7.55 -3.44 -9.11
CA ASP A 7 -8.86 -3.18 -9.73
C ASP A 7 -9.98 -4.02 -9.10
N GLU A 8 -11.22 -3.90 -9.59
CA GLU A 8 -12.36 -4.70 -9.13
C GLU A 8 -12.19 -6.22 -9.29
N ASN A 9 -11.33 -6.67 -10.22
CA ASN A 9 -11.04 -8.08 -10.45
C ASN A 9 -9.93 -8.61 -9.53
N GLY A 10 -9.34 -7.74 -8.70
CA GLY A 10 -8.20 -8.06 -7.85
C GLY A 10 -6.88 -8.15 -8.61
N ALA A 11 -6.82 -7.65 -9.86
CA ALA A 11 -5.58 -7.57 -10.61
C ALA A 11 -4.77 -6.35 -10.17
N ALA A 12 -3.47 -6.52 -9.96
CA ALA A 12 -2.58 -5.40 -9.67
C ALA A 12 -2.35 -4.56 -10.94
N VAL A 13 -2.99 -3.40 -11.01
CA VAL A 13 -3.01 -2.53 -12.20
C VAL A 13 -2.11 -1.30 -12.08
N ALA A 14 -1.71 -0.94 -10.86
CA ALA A 14 -0.78 0.15 -10.59
C ALA A 14 -0.03 -0.06 -9.27
N ALA A 15 0.85 0.88 -8.93
CA ALA A 15 1.50 0.95 -7.62
C ALA A 15 1.71 2.40 -7.18
N ILE A 16 1.64 2.64 -5.88
CA ILE A 16 2.10 3.89 -5.26
C ILE A 16 3.45 3.65 -4.58
N SER A 17 4.25 4.70 -4.45
CA SER A 17 5.57 4.59 -3.82
C SER A 17 5.90 5.76 -2.90
N VAL A 18 6.75 5.47 -1.92
CA VAL A 18 7.42 6.47 -1.07
C VAL A 18 8.92 6.35 -1.31
N ALA A 19 9.56 7.47 -1.63
CA ALA A 19 10.98 7.59 -1.90
C ALA A 19 11.64 8.60 -0.95
N GLY A 20 12.90 8.36 -0.64
CA GLY A 20 13.74 9.18 0.23
C GLY A 20 15.11 8.53 0.39
N THR A 21 16.10 9.33 0.76
CA THR A 21 17.46 8.89 1.08
C THR A 21 17.51 8.20 2.44
N LYS A 22 18.63 7.52 2.75
CA LYS A 22 18.85 6.91 4.08
C LYS A 22 18.83 7.92 5.23
N ASN A 23 19.12 9.19 4.95
CA ASN A 23 19.09 10.26 5.95
C ASN A 23 17.66 10.77 6.21
N GLU A 24 16.77 10.64 5.23
CA GLU A 24 15.36 11.04 5.35
C GLU A 24 14.48 9.91 5.88
N ILE A 25 14.77 8.66 5.48
CA ILE A 25 14.02 7.46 5.87
C ILE A 25 14.95 6.48 6.57
N GLY A 26 14.99 6.57 7.90
CA GLY A 26 15.62 5.57 8.75
C GLY A 26 14.87 4.23 8.75
N MET A 27 15.58 3.14 9.07
CA MET A 27 15.01 1.78 9.13
C MET A 27 13.91 1.65 10.20
N ASP A 28 13.95 2.46 11.25
CA ASP A 28 12.92 2.60 12.28
C ASP A 28 11.60 3.19 11.74
N ARG A 29 11.68 4.04 10.71
CA ARG A 29 10.52 4.67 10.05
C ARG A 29 9.89 3.78 8.98
N VAL A 30 10.64 2.83 8.43
CA VAL A 30 10.17 1.92 7.36
C VAL A 30 8.85 1.22 7.74
N PRO A 31 8.68 0.61 8.93
CA PRO A 31 7.41 -0.04 9.30
C PRO A 31 6.22 0.93 9.37
N ILE A 32 6.45 2.17 9.81
CA ILE A 32 5.39 3.19 9.93
C ILE A 32 4.94 3.63 8.54
N LEU A 33 5.90 3.98 7.67
CA LEU A 33 5.66 4.39 6.30
C LEU A 33 5.03 3.27 5.48
N ALA A 34 5.48 2.02 5.65
CA ALA A 34 4.89 0.86 4.99
C ALA A 34 3.40 0.69 5.37
N ARG A 35 3.05 0.79 6.66
CA ARG A 35 1.64 0.71 7.10
C ARG A 35 0.79 1.84 6.51
N GLN A 36 1.31 3.07 6.45
CA GLN A 36 0.60 4.20 5.85
C GLN A 36 0.41 3.99 4.34
N MET A 37 1.47 3.62 3.63
CA MET A 37 1.44 3.35 2.19
C MET A 37 0.46 2.21 1.84
N MET A 38 0.48 1.10 2.59
CA MET A 38 -0.47 0.00 2.38
C MET A 38 -1.91 0.43 2.59
N ARG A 39 -2.20 1.21 3.65
CA ARG A 39 -3.56 1.76 3.86
C ARG A 39 -4.00 2.67 2.73
N THR A 40 -3.10 3.53 2.24
CA THR A 40 -3.41 4.41 1.10
C THR A 40 -3.68 3.60 -0.16
N ALA A 41 -2.88 2.57 -0.45
CA ALA A 41 -3.08 1.70 -1.61
C ALA A 41 -4.42 0.93 -1.53
N GLN A 42 -4.78 0.44 -0.34
CA GLN A 42 -6.08 -0.19 -0.09
C GLN A 42 -7.25 0.79 -0.30
N GLN A 43 -7.12 2.04 0.15
CA GLN A 43 -8.13 3.07 -0.05
C GLN A 43 -8.31 3.47 -1.52
N ILE A 44 -7.24 3.46 -2.31
CA ILE A 44 -7.33 3.68 -3.76
C ILE A 44 -8.02 2.47 -4.40
N SER A 45 -7.55 1.26 -4.09
CA SER A 45 -8.13 0.03 -4.62
C SER A 45 -9.63 -0.07 -4.30
N SER A 46 -10.05 0.27 -3.08
CA SER A 46 -11.47 0.22 -2.69
C SER A 46 -12.34 1.19 -3.48
N ARG A 47 -11.79 2.34 -3.91
CA ARG A 47 -12.48 3.28 -4.81
C ARG A 47 -12.51 2.79 -6.25
N MET A 48 -11.60 1.90 -6.63
CA MET A 48 -11.60 1.21 -7.92
C MET A 48 -12.50 -0.04 -7.93
N GLY A 49 -13.30 -0.27 -6.89
CA GLY A 49 -14.18 -1.43 -6.81
C GLY A 49 -13.52 -2.69 -6.25
N TYR A 50 -12.25 -2.62 -5.82
CA TYR A 50 -11.61 -3.73 -5.11
C TYR A 50 -12.23 -3.92 -3.73
N ILE A 51 -13.09 -4.92 -3.61
CA ILE A 51 -13.66 -5.38 -2.34
C ILE A 51 -12.62 -6.34 -1.75
N GLY A 52 -11.67 -5.76 -1.02
CA GLY A 52 -10.53 -6.51 -0.50
C GLY A 52 -10.97 -7.81 0.17
N GLN A 53 -10.33 -8.92 -0.20
CA GLN A 53 -10.43 -10.11 0.64
C GLN A 53 -9.96 -9.68 2.02
N ASN A 54 -10.85 -9.76 2.99
CA ASN A 54 -10.53 -9.59 4.40
C ASN A 54 -9.54 -10.70 4.75
N LEU A 55 -8.25 -10.49 4.46
CA LEU A 55 -7.16 -11.30 4.98
C LEU A 55 -7.13 -11.01 6.46
N GLY A 56 -7.99 -11.73 7.16
CA GLY A 56 -8.08 -11.76 8.60
C GLY A 56 -6.68 -11.94 9.17
N VAL A 57 -6.19 -10.89 9.82
CA VAL A 57 -5.28 -11.07 10.94
C VAL A 57 -6.13 -11.67 12.06
N ALA A 58 -6.14 -13.00 12.10
CA ALA A 58 -6.43 -13.78 13.30
C ALA A 58 -5.29 -13.59 14.31
#